data_AF-A0A966D5T0-F1
#
_entry.id   AF-A0A966D5T0-F1
#
_cell.length_a   1.000
_cell.length_b   1.000
_cell.length_c   1.000
_cell.angle_alpha   90.00
_cell.angle_beta   90.00
_cell.angle_gamma   90.00
#
_symmetry.space_group_name_H-M   'P 1'
#
loop_
_entity.id
_entity.type
_entity.pdbx_description
1 polymer ?
#
loop_
_entity_poly.entity_id
_entity_poly.type
_entity_poly.pdbx_seq_one_letter_code
_entity_poly.pdbx_strand_id
1 'polypeptide(L)' 'MMARMCRAAMIFVPSVGGISHNPDEHTSEDDLAAGAEVLLDVVLKLLGD' A
#
# COMPACT_ATOMS: atom_id res chain seq x y z
N MET A 1 12.96 -9.46 7.54
CA MET A 1 11.49 -9.26 7.53
C MET A 1 11.16 -8.18 8.56
N MET A 2 10.65 -7.02 8.13
CA MET A 2 10.50 -5.83 9.01
C MET A 2 9.71 -6.14 10.28
N ALA A 3 8.64 -6.94 10.19
CA ALA A 3 7.83 -7.36 11.32
C ALA A 3 8.57 -8.11 12.45
N ARG A 4 9.80 -8.62 12.21
CA ARG A 4 10.62 -9.27 13.24
C ARG A 4 11.51 -8.28 14.02
N MET A 5 11.70 -7.07 13.49
CA MET A 5 12.63 -6.06 14.04
C MET A 5 11.89 -4.86 14.63
N CYS A 6 10.70 -4.56 14.12
CA CYS A 6 9.88 -3.44 14.57
C CYS A 6 8.38 -3.73 14.33
N ARG A 7 7.52 -2.86 14.86
CA ARG A 7 6.10 -2.86 14.51
C ARG A 7 5.98 -2.55 13.03
N ALA A 8 5.34 -3.45 12.28
CA ALA A 8 5.16 -3.32 10.85
C ALA A 8 3.71 -3.64 10.46
N ALA A 9 3.23 -2.98 9.41
CA ALA A 9 1.95 -3.21 8.78
C ALA A 9 2.11 -3.09 7.26
N MET A 10 1.09 -3.49 6.51
CA MET A 10 1.06 -3.41 5.05
C MET A 10 -0.23 -2.72 4.61
N ILE A 11 -0.16 -2.01 3.49
CA ILE A 11 -1.31 -1.40 2.80
C ILE A 11 -1.33 -2.04 1.41
N PHE A 12 -2.46 -2.63 1.04
CA PHE A 12 -2.67 -3.19 -0.29
C PHE A 12 -3.70 -2.37 -1.05
N VAL A 13 -3.47 -2.26 -2.35
CA VAL A 13 -4.37 -1.66 -3.33
C VAL A 13 -4.77 -2.76 -4.33
N PRO A 14 -5.95 -2.67 -4.97
CA PRO A 14 -6.39 -3.70 -5.89
C PRO A 14 -5.56 -3.72 -7.18
N SER A 15 -5.14 -4.91 -7.61
CA SER A 15 -4.69 -5.15 -8.99
C SER A 15 -5.86 -5.71 -9.80
N VAL A 16 -5.99 -5.30 -11.06
CA VAL A 16 -7.07 -5.74 -11.96
C VAL A 16 -7.04 -7.27 -12.08
N GLY A 17 -8.15 -7.91 -11.70
CA GLY A 17 -8.28 -9.37 -11.68
C GLY A 17 -7.37 -10.10 -10.68
N GLY A 18 -6.68 -9.38 -9.80
CA GLY A 18 -5.69 -9.94 -8.88
C GLY A 18 -4.45 -10.52 -9.59
N ILE A 19 -4.21 -10.13 -10.85
CA ILE A 19 -3.06 -10.59 -11.62
C ILE A 19 -1.78 -9.98 -11.02
N SER A 20 -0.76 -10.82 -10.85
CA SER A 20 0.58 -10.38 -10.45
C SER A 20 1.65 -11.29 -11.06
N HIS A 21 2.91 -10.84 -11.11
CA HIS A 21 4.03 -11.52 -11.78
C HIS A 21 3.75 -11.83 -13.26
N ASN A 22 3.04 -10.92 -13.93
CA ASN A 22 2.60 -11.07 -15.30
C ASN A 22 2.68 -9.69 -16.00
N PRO A 23 3.06 -9.60 -17.29
CA PRO A 23 3.05 -8.32 -18.03
C PRO A 23 1.70 -7.59 -18.05
N ASP A 24 0.59 -8.32 -17.89
CA ASP A 24 -0.76 -7.76 -17.79
C ASP A 24 -1.13 -7.29 -16.36
N GLU A 25 -0.20 -7.36 -15.40
CA GLU A 25 -0.39 -6.81 -14.05
C GLU A 25 -0.59 -5.29 -14.11
N HIS A 26 -1.74 -4.85 -13.62
CA HIS A 26 -2.14 -3.45 -13.66
C HIS A 26 -2.93 -3.05 -12.41
N THR A 27 -2.61 -1.88 -11.89
CA THR A 27 -3.36 -1.16 -10.84
C THR A 27 -3.67 0.22 -11.41
N SER A 28 -4.90 0.69 -11.24
CA SER A 28 -5.32 1.99 -11.76
C SER A 28 -4.60 3.15 -11.04
N GLU A 29 -4.46 4.30 -11.70
CA GLU A 29 -3.87 5.49 -11.06
C GLU A 29 -4.65 5.93 -9.82
N ASP A 30 -5.98 5.83 -9.85
CA ASP A 30 -6.86 6.17 -8.73
C ASP A 30 -6.60 5.25 -7.52
N ASP A 31 -6.44 3.95 -7.74
CA ASP A 31 -6.13 2.98 -6.68
C ASP A 31 -4.73 3.20 -6.10
N LEU A 32 -3.75 3.55 -6.94
CA LEU A 32 -2.40 3.91 -6.48
C LEU A 32 -2.42 5.17 -5.62
N ALA A 33 -3.14 6.21 -6.06
CA ALA A 33 -3.29 7.45 -5.32
C ALA A 33 -3.98 7.23 -3.97
N ALA A 34 -5.05 6.43 -3.94
CA ALA A 34 -5.74 6.07 -2.71
C ALA A 34 -4.83 5.32 -1.73
N GLY A 35 -4.00 4.38 -2.22
CA GLY A 35 -3.01 3.69 -1.39
C GLY A 35 -1.96 4.63 -0.80
N ALA A 36 -1.51 5.62 -1.58
CA ALA A 36 -0.57 6.63 -1.13
C ALA A 36 -1.17 7.58 -0.08
N GLU A 37 -2.44 7.98 -0.24
CA GLU A 37 -3.15 8.81 0.73
C GLU A 37 -3.29 8.08 2.08
N VAL A 38 -3.67 6.79 2.05
CA VAL A 38 -3.73 5.97 3.28
C VAL A 38 -2.35 5.86 3.94
N LEU A 39 -1.27 5.73 3.16
CA LEU A 39 0.08 5.71 3.70
C LEU A 39 0.42 7.05 4.38
N LEU A 40 0.09 8.18 3.76
CA LEU A 40 0.30 9.51 4.33
C LEU A 40 -0.43 9.64 5.67
N ASP A 41 -1.73 9.34 5.71
CA ASP A 41 -2.56 9.40 6.91
C ASP A 41 -1.99 8.54 8.05
N VAL A 42 -1.55 7.32 7.73
CA VAL A 42 -0.94 6.41 8.71
C VAL A 42 0.36 6.99 9.26
N VAL A 43 1.21 7.57 8.41
CA VAL A 43 2.48 8.16 8.85
C VAL A 43 2.24 9.38 9.73
N LEU A 44 1.36 10.30 9.34
CA LEU A 44 1.01 11.48 10.14
C LEU A 44 0.50 11.08 11.52
N LYS A 45 -0.44 10.13 11.56
CA LYS A 45 -0.97 9.59 12.81
C LYS A 45 0.10 8.93 13.70
N LEU A 46 1.11 8.29 13.11
CA LEU A 46 2.22 7.69 13.86
C LEU A 46 3.22 8.73 14.36
N LEU A 47 3.33 9.88 13.71
CA LEU A 47 4.18 11.00 14.12
C LEU A 47 3.51 11.90 15.18
N GLY A 48 2.21 11.72 15.42
CA GLY A 48 1.47 12.39 16.48
C GLY A 48 0.69 13.64 16.04
N ASP A 49 0.46 13.78 14.74
CA ASP A 49 -0.52 14.73 14.18
C ASP A 49 -1.97 14.24 14.38
#